data_AF-A0A957Q590-F1
#
_entry.id   AF-A0A957Q590-F1
#
_cell.length_a   1.000
_cell.length_b   1.000
_cell.length_c   1.000
_cell.angle_alpha   90.00
_cell.angle_beta   90.00
_cell.angle_gamma   90.00
#
_symmetry.space_group_name_H-M   'P 1'
#
loop_
_entity.id
_entity.type
_entity.pdbx_description
1 polymer ?
#
loop_
_entity_poly.entity_id
_entity_poly.type
_entity_poly.pdbx_seq_one_letter_code
_entity_poly.pdbx_strand_id
1 'polypeptide(L)'
;MTTRTIRDRRMVTMTEASPDQIRQDLLRPWPRITVSAMLAIIFLIAFLAWGVNGTNARPGELIEGIPNILDFIRRLFPPRFDMTELTLATSSFTMLGFTVPSLGFPNLTIPFPEVMFSIIETIQMALIGSVLGILLAAPFGLLAARNTSPHPWIYQGTRMLLNANRALPEIVFALVFVAAVGLGPFGGVLALAIGSVGSVGKLYAEAIESIDPQQVLAVRATGANRLLTFIYAVIPQSLPVIASYSLLLFEGNIRHASILGIVGAGGIGFIIGKYMALFQYTRLMGAVILLIITVTIIDRISDYLRKKII
;
A
#
# COMPACT_ATOMS: atom_id res chain seq x y z
N MET A 1 13.61 -11.70 -43.88
CA MET A 1 12.25 -12.27 -44.07
C MET A 1 12.27 -13.72 -43.58
N THR A 2 12.61 -13.99 -42.30
CA THR A 2 12.92 -15.39 -41.88
C THR A 2 12.81 -15.64 -40.38
N THR A 3 11.75 -15.16 -39.71
CA THR A 3 11.54 -15.40 -38.27
C THR A 3 10.11 -15.80 -37.90
N ARG A 4 9.22 -16.01 -38.88
CA ARG A 4 7.80 -16.33 -38.64
C ARG A 4 7.46 -17.83 -38.60
N THR A 5 8.36 -18.74 -38.93
CA THR A 5 8.02 -20.16 -39.15
C THR A 5 8.24 -21.09 -37.94
N ILE A 6 8.84 -20.62 -36.84
CA ILE A 6 9.18 -21.50 -35.70
C ILE A 6 8.06 -21.56 -34.64
N ARG A 7 7.17 -20.56 -34.59
CA ARG A 7 6.16 -20.47 -33.52
C ARG A 7 4.92 -21.31 -33.77
N ASP A 8 4.52 -21.51 -35.03
CA ASP A 8 3.29 -22.25 -35.37
C ASP A 8 3.40 -23.77 -35.19
N ARG A 9 4.61 -24.36 -35.28
CA ARG A 9 4.77 -25.81 -35.11
C ARG A 9 4.58 -26.31 -33.68
N ARG A 10 4.61 -25.45 -32.65
CA ARG A 10 4.52 -25.86 -31.25
C ARG A 10 3.09 -26.00 -30.72
N MET A 11 2.10 -25.39 -31.36
CA MET A 11 0.72 -25.42 -30.83
C MET A 11 -0.13 -26.58 -31.36
N VAL A 12 0.30 -27.27 -32.42
CA VAL A 12 -0.47 -28.38 -33.02
C VAL A 12 -0.22 -29.74 -32.33
N THR A 13 0.74 -29.85 -31.41
CA THR A 13 1.23 -31.15 -30.90
C THR A 13 0.95 -31.44 -29.42
N MET A 14 0.19 -30.61 -28.70
CA MET A 14 -0.01 -30.82 -27.26
C MET A 14 -1.18 -31.73 -26.87
N THR A 15 -2.00 -32.19 -27.83
CA THR A 15 -3.18 -33.04 -27.52
C THR A 15 -2.95 -34.53 -27.76
N GLU A 16 -1.82 -34.93 -28.36
CA GLU A 16 -1.44 -36.34 -28.56
C GLU A 16 0.05 -36.54 -28.29
N ALA A 17 0.52 -36.18 -27.10
CA ALA A 17 1.84 -36.65 -26.67
C ALA A 17 1.76 -38.16 -26.49
N SER A 18 2.25 -38.92 -27.47
CA SER A 18 2.29 -40.39 -27.42
C SER A 18 2.97 -40.85 -26.12
N PRO A 19 2.47 -41.90 -25.44
CA PRO A 19 3.08 -42.42 -24.22
C PRO A 19 4.60 -42.65 -24.34
N ASP A 20 5.07 -42.97 -25.55
CA ASP A 20 6.48 -43.16 -25.86
C ASP A 20 7.28 -41.85 -25.89
N GLN A 21 6.68 -40.73 -26.31
CA GLN A 21 7.32 -39.41 -26.28
C GLN A 21 7.49 -38.90 -24.85
N ILE A 22 6.46 -39.07 -24.01
CA ILE A 22 6.55 -38.75 -22.58
C ILE A 22 7.63 -39.62 -21.92
N ARG A 23 7.67 -40.91 -22.25
CA ARG A 23 8.72 -41.82 -21.75
C ARG A 23 10.11 -41.38 -22.18
N GLN A 24 10.29 -40.97 -23.44
CA GLN A 24 11.58 -40.48 -23.95
C GLN A 24 11.98 -39.15 -23.30
N ASP A 25 11.04 -38.24 -23.04
CA ASP A 25 11.30 -36.97 -22.38
C ASP A 25 11.68 -37.13 -20.91
N LEU A 26 11.08 -38.11 -20.21
CA LEU A 26 11.47 -38.50 -18.85
C LEU A 26 12.83 -39.21 -18.79
N LEU A 27 13.19 -39.92 -19.86
CA LEU A 27 14.48 -40.63 -19.99
C LEU A 27 15.59 -39.73 -20.55
N ARG A 28 15.34 -38.44 -20.82
CA ARG A 28 16.40 -37.52 -21.22
C ARG A 28 17.44 -37.45 -20.11
N PRO A 29 18.71 -37.79 -20.39
CA PRO A 29 19.75 -37.68 -19.39
C PRO A 29 19.84 -36.24 -18.93
N TRP A 30 20.02 -36.05 -17.62
CA TRP A 30 20.09 -34.73 -17.02
C TRP A 30 21.12 -33.86 -17.76
N PRO A 31 20.83 -32.57 -17.96
CA PRO A 31 21.74 -31.67 -18.65
C PRO A 31 23.11 -31.75 -17.99
N ARG A 32 24.15 -32.04 -18.78
CA ARG A 32 25.52 -32.14 -18.26
C ARG A 32 25.89 -30.79 -17.64
N ILE A 33 26.33 -30.81 -16.39
CA ILE A 33 26.71 -29.59 -15.66
C ILE A 33 27.93 -29.00 -16.37
N THR A 34 27.73 -27.91 -17.12
CA THR A 34 28.79 -27.15 -17.75
C THR A 34 29.65 -26.46 -16.69
N VAL A 35 30.94 -26.22 -16.96
CA VAL A 35 31.85 -25.50 -16.05
C VAL A 35 31.29 -24.14 -15.62
N SER A 36 30.58 -23.43 -16.52
CA SER A 36 29.89 -22.18 -16.21
C SER A 36 28.77 -22.35 -15.17
N ALA A 37 28.04 -23.47 -15.21
CA ALA A 37 27.03 -23.80 -14.22
C ALA A 37 27.66 -24.12 -12.86
N MET A 38 28.80 -24.84 -12.83
CA MET A 38 29.54 -25.05 -11.58
C MET A 38 30.04 -23.74 -10.98
N LEU A 39 30.61 -22.84 -11.79
CA LEU A 39 31.07 -21.53 -11.32
C LEU A 39 29.92 -20.68 -10.80
N ALA A 40 28.76 -20.68 -11.48
CA ALA A 40 27.57 -19.97 -11.02
C ALA A 40 27.06 -20.52 -9.68
N ILE A 41 27.07 -21.84 -9.50
CA ILE A 41 26.67 -22.48 -8.24
C ILE A 41 27.66 -22.14 -7.12
N ILE A 42 28.97 -22.20 -7.38
CA ILE A 42 30.00 -21.84 -6.40
C ILE A 42 29.86 -20.36 -6.00
N PHE A 43 29.67 -19.47 -6.97
CA PHE A 43 29.44 -18.06 -6.71
C PHE A 43 28.17 -17.84 -5.89
N LEU A 44 27.06 -18.51 -6.23
CA LEU A 44 25.82 -18.44 -5.47
C LEU A 44 26.01 -18.91 -4.03
N ILE A 45 26.68 -20.04 -3.82
CA ILE A 45 26.97 -20.57 -2.48
C ILE A 45 27.87 -19.60 -1.70
N ALA A 46 28.92 -19.04 -2.33
CA ALA A 46 29.80 -18.06 -1.69
C ALA A 46 29.05 -16.77 -1.33
N PHE A 47 28.18 -16.29 -2.21
CA PHE A 47 27.34 -15.11 -1.98
C PHE A 47 26.33 -15.34 -0.85
N LEU A 48 25.70 -16.53 -0.81
CA LEU A 48 24.81 -16.93 0.28
C LEU A 48 25.57 -17.07 1.60
N ALA A 49 26.75 -17.69 1.60
CA ALA A 49 27.60 -17.82 2.79
C ALA A 49 28.07 -16.46 3.30
N TRP A 50 28.43 -15.55 2.39
CA TRP A 50 28.73 -14.15 2.74
C TRP A 50 27.51 -13.47 3.38
N GLY A 51 26.31 -13.67 2.81
CA GLY A 51 25.06 -13.14 3.38
C GLY A 51 24.73 -13.68 4.77
N VAL A 52 24.90 -14.99 4.99
CA VAL A 52 24.69 -15.64 6.30
C VAL A 52 25.70 -15.11 7.33
N ASN A 53 26.97 -14.98 6.95
CA ASN A 53 28.00 -14.44 7.84
C ASN A 53 27.78 -12.96 8.15
N GLY A 54 27.36 -12.16 7.16
CA GLY A 54 27.06 -10.75 7.36
C GLY A 54 25.85 -10.50 8.26
N THR A 55 24.91 -11.45 8.33
CA THR A 55 23.68 -11.34 9.15
C THR A 55 23.76 -12.07 10.48
N ASN A 56 24.87 -12.77 10.77
CA ASN A 56 24.98 -13.71 11.91
C ASN A 56 23.83 -14.75 11.97
N ALA A 57 23.18 -15.04 10.84
CA ALA A 57 22.02 -15.92 10.76
C ALA A 57 22.45 -17.40 10.82
N ARG A 58 23.08 -17.80 11.93
CA ARG A 58 23.52 -19.17 12.17
C ARG A 58 22.30 -20.02 12.57
N PRO A 59 22.21 -21.29 12.13
CA PRO A 59 21.12 -22.18 12.54
C PRO A 59 20.97 -22.34 14.06
N GLY A 60 22.04 -22.17 14.84
CA GLY A 60 22.02 -22.24 16.30
C GLY A 60 21.26 -21.10 16.99
N GLU A 61 21.44 -19.87 16.51
CA GLU A 61 20.76 -18.67 17.05
C GLU A 61 19.24 -18.78 16.94
N LEU A 62 18.74 -19.43 15.89
CA LEU A 62 17.32 -19.68 15.71
C LEU A 62 16.78 -20.62 16.80
N ILE A 63 17.51 -21.69 17.10
CA ILE A 63 17.11 -22.68 18.12
C ILE A 63 17.13 -22.04 19.51
N GLU A 64 18.14 -21.22 19.79
CA GLU A 64 18.25 -20.46 21.05
C GLU A 64 17.18 -19.38 21.18
N GLY A 65 16.68 -18.84 20.06
CA GLY A 65 15.58 -17.88 20.04
C GLY A 65 14.19 -18.47 20.28
N ILE A 66 13.98 -19.79 20.05
CA ILE A 66 12.66 -20.44 20.15
C ILE A 66 11.99 -20.21 21.51
N PRO A 67 12.66 -20.39 22.67
CA PRO A 67 12.04 -20.15 23.97
C PRO A 67 11.54 -18.71 24.15
N ASN A 68 12.30 -17.72 23.69
CA ASN A 68 11.93 -16.30 23.78
C ASN A 68 10.71 -15.98 22.90
N ILE A 69 10.67 -16.56 21.70
CA ILE A 69 9.52 -16.44 20.78
C ILE A 69 8.28 -17.06 21.42
N LEU A 70 8.40 -18.26 21.99
CA LEU A 70 7.29 -18.94 22.67
C LEU A 70 6.81 -18.16 23.89
N ASP A 71 7.72 -17.60 24.69
CA ASP A 71 7.35 -16.78 25.85
C ASP A 71 6.61 -15.50 25.43
N PHE A 72 7.10 -14.82 24.38
CA PHE A 72 6.41 -13.67 23.80
C PHE A 72 5.00 -14.04 23.29
N ILE A 73 4.87 -15.14 22.54
CA ILE A 73 3.56 -15.61 22.05
C ILE A 73 2.64 -15.93 23.22
N ARG A 74 3.12 -16.59 24.27
CA ARG A 74 2.30 -16.88 25.46
C ARG A 74 1.81 -15.61 26.15
N ARG A 75 2.62 -14.54 26.20
CA ARG A 75 2.22 -13.25 26.78
C ARG A 75 1.12 -12.53 25.99
N LEU A 76 0.94 -12.85 24.70
CA LEU A 76 -0.12 -12.28 23.87
C LEU A 76 -1.51 -12.88 24.19
N PHE A 77 -1.59 -14.09 24.76
CA PHE A 77 -2.84 -14.81 24.99
C PHE A 77 -3.17 -14.95 26.49
N PRO A 78 -4.44 -14.81 26.91
CA PRO A 78 -5.65 -14.57 26.09
C PRO A 78 -5.85 -13.07 25.77
N PRO A 79 -6.18 -12.67 24.53
CA PRO A 79 -6.32 -11.26 24.18
C PRO A 79 -7.38 -10.55 25.04
N ARG A 80 -7.04 -9.36 25.51
CA ARG A 80 -7.95 -8.50 26.29
C ARG A 80 -8.52 -7.41 25.39
N PHE A 81 -9.84 -7.38 25.31
CA PHE A 81 -10.61 -6.35 24.62
C PHE A 81 -11.22 -5.38 25.65
N ASP A 82 -10.43 -4.94 26.63
CA ASP A 82 -10.94 -4.07 27.70
C ASP A 82 -11.47 -2.75 27.10
N MET A 83 -12.78 -2.55 27.24
CA MET A 83 -13.54 -1.40 26.75
C MET A 83 -13.37 -0.25 27.75
N THR A 84 -12.49 0.73 27.48
CA THR A 84 -12.49 1.97 28.27
C THR A 84 -13.69 2.81 27.88
N GLU A 85 -14.49 3.24 28.85
CA GLU A 85 -15.72 3.99 28.64
C GLU A 85 -15.47 5.40 28.08
N LEU A 86 -16.25 5.82 27.08
CA LEU A 86 -16.27 7.20 26.59
C LEU A 86 -17.43 7.92 27.28
N THR A 87 -17.12 8.80 28.24
CA THR A 87 -18.14 9.60 28.93
C THR A 87 -18.43 10.86 28.12
N LEU A 88 -19.54 10.89 27.38
CA LEU A 88 -20.02 12.12 26.74
C LEU A 88 -20.65 13.02 27.82
N ALA A 89 -19.93 14.07 28.22
CA ALA A 89 -20.47 15.09 29.12
C ALA A 89 -21.44 16.00 28.34
N THR A 90 -22.74 15.73 28.44
CA THR A 90 -23.79 16.61 27.92
C THR A 90 -23.95 17.79 28.88
N SER A 91 -23.06 18.78 28.80
CA SER A 91 -23.19 20.01 29.59
C SER A 91 -24.38 20.82 29.07
N SER A 92 -25.21 21.35 29.97
CA SER A 92 -26.19 22.39 29.61
C SER A 92 -25.45 23.61 29.05
N PHE A 93 -25.77 24.00 27.82
CA PHE A 93 -25.20 25.20 27.21
C PHE A 93 -26.25 26.30 27.19
N THR A 94 -25.91 27.47 27.72
CA THR A 94 -26.78 28.65 27.75
C THR A 94 -26.30 29.64 26.68
N MET A 95 -27.16 29.94 25.71
CA MET A 95 -26.93 31.01 24.72
C MET A 95 -28.07 32.00 24.80
N LEU A 96 -27.73 33.30 24.89
CA LEU A 96 -28.70 34.42 24.87
C LEU A 96 -29.88 34.24 25.83
N GLY A 97 -29.62 33.82 27.06
CA GLY A 97 -30.66 33.65 28.10
C GLY A 97 -31.56 32.43 27.91
N PHE A 98 -31.36 31.63 26.86
CA PHE A 98 -32.03 30.35 26.67
C PHE A 98 -31.11 29.21 27.12
N THR A 99 -31.48 28.55 28.21
CA THR A 99 -30.80 27.34 28.69
C THR A 99 -31.47 26.15 28.03
N VAL A 100 -30.77 25.50 27.10
CA VAL A 100 -31.21 24.21 26.55
C VAL A 100 -31.09 23.18 27.68
N PRO A 101 -32.18 22.57 28.17
CA PRO A 101 -32.10 21.54 29.19
C PRO A 101 -31.25 20.38 28.67
N SER A 102 -30.38 19.81 29.51
CA SER A 102 -29.67 18.58 29.12
C SER A 102 -30.72 17.53 28.74
N LEU A 103 -30.48 16.78 27.66
CA LEU A 103 -31.42 15.83 27.05
C LEU A 103 -31.80 14.61 27.93
N GLY A 104 -31.67 14.70 29.26
CA GLY A 104 -32.15 13.70 30.22
C GLY A 104 -31.33 12.41 30.26
N PHE A 105 -30.18 12.38 29.60
CA PHE A 105 -29.22 11.27 29.69
C PHE A 105 -28.06 11.68 30.62
N PRO A 106 -28.14 11.43 31.94
CA PRO A 106 -27.01 11.64 32.83
C PRO A 106 -25.91 10.66 32.43
N ASN A 107 -24.76 11.19 32.00
CA ASN A 107 -23.57 10.44 31.60
C ASN A 107 -23.92 9.21 30.74
N LEU A 108 -24.22 9.44 29.45
CA LEU A 108 -24.34 8.34 28.49
C LEU A 108 -22.95 7.70 28.33
N THR A 109 -22.66 6.76 29.23
CA THR A 109 -21.47 5.92 29.23
C THR A 109 -21.68 4.85 28.16
N ILE A 110 -21.31 5.17 26.94
CA ILE A 110 -21.27 4.16 25.89
C ILE A 110 -19.93 3.42 26.06
N PRO A 111 -19.92 2.07 26.14
CA PRO A 111 -18.67 1.31 26.03
C PRO A 111 -18.11 1.53 24.62
N PHE A 112 -17.26 2.55 24.47
CA PHE A 112 -16.63 2.93 23.20
C PHE A 112 -15.12 2.74 23.34
N PRO A 113 -14.55 1.65 22.79
CA PRO A 113 -13.15 1.31 23.04
C PRO A 113 -12.21 2.41 22.53
N GLU A 114 -11.20 2.80 23.32
CA GLU A 114 -10.10 3.68 22.89
C GLU A 114 -9.49 3.23 21.55
N VAL A 115 -9.45 1.91 21.35
CA VAL A 115 -9.02 1.24 20.12
C VAL A 115 -9.92 1.59 18.93
N MET A 116 -11.25 1.66 19.10
CA MET A 116 -12.18 2.01 18.01
C MET A 116 -12.04 3.47 17.59
N PHE A 117 -11.85 4.39 18.54
CA PHE A 117 -11.56 5.79 18.20
C PHE A 117 -10.27 5.89 17.38
N SER A 118 -9.23 5.19 17.82
CA SER A 118 -7.93 5.18 17.14
C SER A 118 -8.00 4.54 15.75
N ILE A 119 -8.85 3.52 15.56
CA ILE A 119 -9.15 2.94 14.25
C ILE A 119 -9.85 3.96 13.34
N ILE A 120 -10.87 4.66 13.84
CA ILE A 120 -11.56 5.69 13.07
C ILE A 120 -10.59 6.81 12.68
N GLU A 121 -9.75 7.27 13.60
CA GLU A 121 -8.70 8.25 13.34
C GLU A 121 -7.75 7.76 12.24
N THR A 122 -7.35 6.47 12.26
CA THR A 122 -6.52 5.86 11.21
C THR A 122 -7.21 5.88 9.85
N ILE A 123 -8.51 5.58 9.79
CA ILE A 123 -9.29 5.63 8.55
C ILE A 123 -9.42 7.07 8.04
N GLN A 124 -9.66 8.04 8.93
CA GLN A 124 -9.71 9.46 8.58
C GLN A 124 -8.37 9.95 8.03
N MET A 125 -7.27 9.57 8.68
CA MET A 125 -5.92 9.89 8.20
C MET A 125 -5.67 9.32 6.81
N ALA A 126 -6.02 8.05 6.60
CA ALA A 126 -5.87 7.38 5.32
C ALA A 126 -6.74 8.02 4.24
N LEU A 127 -7.99 8.40 4.57
CA LEU A 127 -8.90 9.05 3.62
C LEU A 127 -8.34 10.40 3.17
N ILE A 128 -8.02 11.29 4.12
CA ILE A 128 -7.54 12.64 3.80
C ILE A 128 -6.16 12.58 3.15
N GLY A 129 -5.26 11.74 3.67
CA GLY A 129 -3.94 11.53 3.09
C GLY A 129 -4.02 11.01 1.65
N SER A 130 -4.96 10.10 1.36
CA SER A 130 -5.17 9.60 0.00
C SER A 130 -5.74 10.66 -0.92
N VAL A 131 -6.74 11.42 -0.48
CA VAL A 131 -7.32 12.50 -1.30
C VAL A 131 -6.24 13.53 -1.65
N LEU A 132 -5.47 14.00 -0.67
CA LEU A 132 -4.37 14.93 -0.91
C LEU A 132 -3.28 14.32 -1.79
N GLY A 133 -2.92 13.06 -1.54
CA GLY A 133 -1.94 12.32 -2.34
C GLY A 133 -2.39 12.16 -3.80
N ILE A 134 -3.67 11.87 -4.06
CA ILE A 134 -4.25 11.77 -5.41
C ILE A 134 -4.23 13.13 -6.09
N LEU A 135 -4.65 14.20 -5.39
CA LEU A 135 -4.67 15.56 -5.92
C LEU A 135 -3.26 16.04 -6.31
N LEU A 136 -2.25 15.70 -5.50
CA LEU A 136 -0.85 16.00 -5.81
C LEU A 136 -0.29 15.07 -6.90
N ALA A 137 -0.65 13.79 -6.89
CA ALA A 137 -0.16 12.80 -7.86
C ALA A 137 -0.73 13.02 -9.28
N ALA A 138 -1.95 13.53 -9.41
CA ALA A 138 -2.58 13.78 -10.71
C ALA A 138 -1.77 14.69 -11.65
N PRO A 139 -1.34 15.91 -11.25
CA PRO A 139 -0.51 16.76 -12.10
C PRO A 139 0.86 16.14 -12.35
N PHE A 140 1.50 15.51 -11.36
CA PHE A 140 2.79 14.86 -11.57
C PHE A 140 2.69 13.65 -12.51
N GLY A 141 1.62 12.88 -12.45
CA GLY A 141 1.37 11.76 -13.36
C GLY A 141 1.20 12.22 -14.80
N LEU A 142 0.49 13.34 -15.02
CA LEU A 142 0.34 13.96 -16.33
C LEU A 142 1.68 14.47 -16.89
N LEU A 143 2.53 15.06 -16.06
CA LEU A 143 3.85 15.54 -16.47
C LEU A 143 4.86 14.41 -16.69
N ALA A 144 4.71 13.29 -15.97
CA ALA A 144 5.59 12.12 -16.05
C ALA A 144 5.22 11.11 -17.15
N ALA A 145 4.14 11.36 -17.90
CA ALA A 145 3.68 10.53 -19.02
C ALA A 145 4.20 11.06 -20.37
N ARG A 146 4.84 10.20 -21.18
CA ARG A 146 5.46 10.57 -22.46
C ARG A 146 4.51 11.22 -23.47
N ASN A 147 3.26 10.79 -23.49
CA ASN A 147 2.25 11.24 -24.45
C ASN A 147 1.56 12.57 -24.09
N THR A 148 1.58 12.96 -22.81
CA THR A 148 0.98 14.23 -22.32
C THR A 148 2.02 15.26 -21.92
N SER A 149 3.26 14.86 -21.64
CA SER A 149 4.32 15.78 -21.22
C SER A 149 4.63 16.83 -22.31
N PRO A 150 4.81 18.12 -21.93
CA PRO A 150 5.07 19.19 -22.89
C PRO A 150 6.51 19.20 -23.42
N HIS A 151 7.49 18.73 -22.62
CA HIS A 151 8.91 18.75 -22.98
C HIS A 151 9.67 17.54 -22.40
N PRO A 152 10.62 16.92 -23.13
CA PRO A 152 11.42 15.79 -22.64
C PRO A 152 12.14 16.03 -21.30
N TRP A 153 12.69 17.24 -21.08
CA TRP A 153 13.30 17.62 -19.79
C TRP A 153 12.31 17.61 -18.63
N ILE A 154 11.08 18.09 -18.83
CA ILE A 154 10.03 18.08 -17.80
C ILE A 154 9.64 16.63 -17.49
N TYR A 155 9.42 15.82 -18.54
CA TYR A 155 9.16 14.39 -18.40
C TYR A 155 10.24 13.69 -17.54
N GLN A 156 11.51 13.91 -17.88
CA GLN A 156 12.62 13.26 -17.18
C GLN A 156 12.79 13.78 -15.75
N GLY A 157 12.66 15.09 -15.55
CA GLY A 157 12.72 15.75 -14.24
C GLY A 157 11.61 15.27 -13.31
N THR A 158 10.36 15.23 -13.78
CA THR A 158 9.24 14.73 -12.98
C THR A 158 9.40 13.26 -12.63
N ARG A 159 9.83 12.40 -13.57
CA ARG A 159 10.10 10.99 -13.24
C ARG A 159 11.23 10.83 -12.22
N MET A 160 12.27 11.65 -12.30
CA MET A 160 13.36 11.64 -11.32
C MET A 160 12.85 12.06 -9.94
N LEU A 161 12.04 13.11 -9.84
CA LEU A 161 11.41 13.53 -8.58
C LEU A 161 10.51 12.44 -7.99
N LEU A 162 9.66 11.81 -8.80
CA LEU A 162 8.80 10.71 -8.36
C LEU A 162 9.61 9.50 -7.87
N ASN A 163 10.70 9.14 -8.58
CA ASN A 163 11.59 8.07 -8.15
C ASN A 163 12.33 8.43 -6.84
N ALA A 164 12.73 9.69 -6.66
CA ALA A 164 13.37 10.16 -5.42
C ALA A 164 12.40 10.10 -4.24
N ASN A 165 11.15 10.55 -4.42
CA ASN A 165 10.11 10.45 -3.38
C ASN A 165 9.87 8.99 -2.95
N ARG A 166 9.91 8.04 -3.91
CA ARG A 166 9.76 6.60 -3.62
C ARG A 166 10.94 5.99 -2.88
N ALA A 167 12.10 6.63 -2.90
CA ALA A 167 13.27 6.15 -2.15
C ALA A 167 13.13 6.40 -0.64
N LEU A 168 12.30 7.37 -0.24
CA LEU A 168 12.04 7.68 1.17
C LEU A 168 10.77 6.95 1.64
N PRO A 169 10.87 6.05 2.63
CA PRO A 169 9.69 5.45 3.24
C PRO A 169 8.81 6.51 3.93
N GLU A 170 7.50 6.28 3.97
CA GLU A 170 6.54 7.24 4.55
C GLU A 170 6.82 7.53 6.03
N ILE A 171 7.41 6.58 6.77
CA ILE A 171 7.81 6.78 8.17
C ILE A 171 8.84 7.90 8.32
N VAL A 172 9.71 8.11 7.33
CA VAL A 172 10.69 9.20 7.35
C VAL A 172 9.96 10.54 7.21
N PHE A 173 8.99 10.64 6.30
CA PHE A 173 8.16 11.84 6.19
C PHE A 173 7.36 12.09 7.47
N ALA A 174 6.83 11.04 8.10
CA ALA A 174 6.10 11.17 9.36
C ALA A 174 6.99 11.71 10.47
N LEU A 175 8.22 11.22 10.61
CA LEU A 175 9.17 11.76 11.60
C LEU A 175 9.43 13.25 11.37
N VAL A 176 9.61 13.68 10.12
CA VAL A 176 9.83 15.09 9.78
C VAL A 176 8.58 15.94 10.09
N PHE A 177 7.38 15.50 9.70
CA PHE A 177 6.16 16.26 9.92
C PHE A 177 5.71 16.28 11.38
N VAL A 178 5.91 15.19 12.12
CA VAL A 178 5.68 15.15 13.56
C VAL A 178 6.64 16.10 14.28
N ALA A 179 7.91 16.15 13.87
CA ALA A 179 8.85 17.13 14.41
C ALA A 179 8.48 18.58 14.07
N ALA A 180 7.92 18.82 12.88
CA ALA A 180 7.58 20.16 12.40
C ALA A 180 6.25 20.70 12.96
N VAL A 181 5.21 19.86 13.04
CA VAL A 181 3.84 20.28 13.42
C VAL A 181 3.42 19.79 14.81
N GLY A 182 4.18 18.86 15.39
CA GLY A 182 3.90 18.23 16.68
C GLY A 182 3.27 16.84 16.55
N LEU A 183 3.08 16.20 17.71
CA LEU A 183 2.44 14.89 17.81
C LEU A 183 0.96 14.96 17.40
N GLY A 184 0.49 13.95 16.68
CA GLY A 184 -0.92 13.80 16.30
C GLY A 184 -1.17 13.42 14.84
N PRO A 185 -2.44 13.24 14.46
CA PRO A 185 -2.88 12.71 13.16
C PRO A 185 -2.51 13.61 11.98
N PHE A 186 -2.41 14.92 12.20
CA PHE A 186 -2.14 15.87 11.12
C PHE A 186 -0.77 15.66 10.46
N GLY A 187 0.28 15.41 11.26
CA GLY A 187 1.61 15.09 10.72
C GLY A 187 1.60 13.78 9.92
N GLY A 188 0.82 12.79 10.36
CA GLY A 188 0.61 11.54 9.63
C GLY A 188 -0.12 11.72 8.31
N VAL A 189 -1.16 12.55 8.26
CA VAL A 189 -1.88 12.88 7.02
C VAL A 189 -0.94 13.49 5.98
N LEU A 190 -0.10 14.45 6.37
CA LEU A 190 0.87 15.06 5.47
C LEU A 190 1.92 14.06 4.98
N ALA A 191 2.38 13.18 5.87
CA ALA A 191 3.33 12.13 5.54
C ALA A 191 2.75 11.13 4.53
N LEU A 192 1.51 10.69 4.71
CA LEU A 192 0.80 9.84 3.76
C LEU A 192 0.63 10.55 2.42
N ALA A 193 0.15 11.79 2.43
CA ALA A 193 -0.10 12.55 1.22
C ALA A 193 1.15 12.73 0.36
N ILE A 194 2.28 13.11 0.94
CA ILE A 194 3.53 13.33 0.18
C ILE A 194 4.23 12.01 -0.12
N GLY A 195 4.33 11.11 0.87
CA GLY A 195 4.98 9.82 0.70
C GLY A 195 4.35 8.99 -0.43
N SER A 196 3.04 9.09 -0.60
CA SER A 196 2.32 8.30 -1.60
C SER A 196 2.39 8.87 -3.02
N VAL A 197 2.71 10.15 -3.21
CA VAL A 197 2.76 10.82 -4.52
C VAL A 197 3.75 10.16 -5.47
N GLY A 198 4.94 9.79 -4.99
CA GLY A 198 5.97 9.15 -5.82
C GLY A 198 5.49 7.86 -6.45
N SER A 199 4.85 6.99 -5.65
CA SER A 199 4.36 5.69 -6.10
C SER A 199 3.17 5.83 -7.05
N VAL A 200 2.14 6.57 -6.62
CA VAL A 200 0.89 6.70 -7.37
C VAL A 200 1.04 7.58 -8.60
N GLY A 201 1.80 8.67 -8.52
CA GLY A 201 2.06 9.54 -9.68
C GLY A 201 2.73 8.78 -10.83
N LYS A 202 3.63 7.85 -10.51
CA LYS A 202 4.25 7.00 -11.54
C LYS A 202 3.25 5.98 -12.13
N LEU A 203 2.40 5.38 -11.30
CA LEU A 203 1.34 4.48 -11.77
C LEU A 203 0.31 5.22 -12.65
N TYR A 204 -0.01 6.48 -12.32
CA TYR A 204 -0.88 7.31 -13.16
C TYR A 204 -0.20 7.63 -14.49
N ALA A 205 1.10 7.93 -14.48
CA ALA A 205 1.84 8.16 -15.72
C ALA A 205 1.84 6.91 -16.62
N GLU A 206 2.04 5.73 -16.04
CA GLU A 206 1.98 4.44 -16.76
C GLU A 206 0.58 4.16 -17.30
N ALA A 207 -0.47 4.44 -16.52
CA ALA A 207 -1.86 4.33 -16.97
C ALA A 207 -2.13 5.25 -18.18
N ILE A 208 -1.69 6.51 -18.11
CA ILE A 208 -1.85 7.48 -19.19
C ILE A 208 -1.02 7.07 -20.43
N GLU A 209 0.21 6.56 -20.25
CA GLU A 209 1.05 6.08 -21.36
C GLU A 209 0.48 4.83 -22.06
N SER A 210 -0.30 4.02 -21.36
CA SER A 210 -0.85 2.75 -21.85
C SER A 210 -2.11 2.86 -22.72
N ILE A 211 -2.69 4.06 -22.87
CA ILE A 211 -3.91 4.28 -23.66
C ILE A 211 -3.70 3.94 -25.15
N ASP A 212 -4.78 3.62 -25.85
CA ASP A 212 -4.71 3.31 -27.28
C ASP A 212 -4.49 4.60 -28.11
N PRO A 213 -3.35 4.74 -28.80
CA PRO A 213 -3.09 5.91 -29.61
C PRO A 213 -4.08 6.07 -30.78
N GLN A 214 -4.72 4.98 -31.25
CA GLN A 214 -5.67 5.04 -32.35
C GLN A 214 -6.93 5.82 -31.97
N GLN A 215 -7.46 5.61 -30.77
CA GLN A 215 -8.61 6.37 -30.25
C GLN A 215 -8.28 7.86 -30.12
N VAL A 216 -7.04 8.19 -29.72
CA VAL A 216 -6.56 9.59 -29.64
C VAL A 216 -6.49 10.24 -31.03
N LEU A 217 -5.99 9.50 -32.03
CA LEU A 217 -5.92 9.98 -33.41
C LEU A 217 -7.31 10.14 -34.04
N ALA A 218 -8.26 9.25 -33.74
CA ALA A 218 -9.64 9.34 -34.20
C ALA A 218 -10.32 10.63 -33.72
N VAL A 219 -10.14 11.00 -32.45
CA VAL A 219 -10.66 12.27 -31.91
C VAL A 219 -9.97 13.47 -32.55
N ARG A 220 -8.65 13.40 -32.84
CA ARG A 220 -7.96 14.49 -33.56
C ARG A 220 -8.45 14.65 -34.99
N ALA A 221 -8.83 13.57 -35.67
CA ALA A 221 -9.32 13.60 -37.04
C ALA A 221 -10.64 14.37 -37.21
N THR A 222 -11.41 14.57 -36.13
CA THR A 222 -12.62 15.42 -36.15
C THR A 222 -12.33 16.91 -36.13
N GLY A 223 -11.05 17.32 -36.02
CA GLY A 223 -10.64 18.72 -35.87
C GLY A 223 -10.54 19.20 -34.42
N ALA A 224 -10.64 18.29 -33.44
CA ALA A 224 -10.51 18.62 -32.02
C ALA A 224 -9.12 19.20 -31.69
N ASN A 225 -9.09 20.31 -30.93
CA ASN A 225 -7.84 20.89 -30.43
C ASN A 225 -7.17 19.98 -29.38
N ARG A 226 -5.95 20.34 -28.94
CA ARG A 226 -5.18 19.52 -27.96
C ARG A 226 -5.92 19.30 -26.64
N LEU A 227 -6.63 20.31 -26.15
CA LEU A 227 -7.37 20.24 -24.89
C LEU A 227 -8.59 19.32 -25.01
N LEU A 228 -9.36 19.46 -26.09
CA LEU A 228 -10.49 18.59 -26.40
C LEU A 228 -10.03 17.14 -26.60
N THR A 229 -8.93 16.93 -27.33
CA THR A 229 -8.35 15.58 -27.48
C THR A 229 -7.99 14.98 -26.12
N PHE A 230 -7.39 15.77 -25.22
CA PHE A 230 -7.03 15.32 -23.89
C PHE A 230 -8.27 14.96 -23.04
N ILE A 231 -9.27 15.82 -23.01
CA ILE A 231 -10.51 15.62 -22.23
C ILE A 231 -11.35 14.46 -22.76
N TYR A 232 -11.44 14.29 -24.08
CA TYR A 232 -12.35 13.31 -24.70
C TYR A 232 -11.69 12.01 -25.15
N ALA A 233 -10.36 11.95 -25.28
CA ALA A 233 -9.66 10.71 -25.64
C ALA A 233 -8.78 10.17 -24.50
N VAL A 234 -7.98 11.03 -23.86
CA VAL A 234 -6.96 10.60 -22.89
C VAL A 234 -7.54 10.33 -21.51
N ILE A 235 -8.27 11.29 -20.95
CA ILE A 235 -8.87 11.16 -19.61
C ILE A 235 -9.81 9.94 -19.56
N PRO A 236 -10.80 9.75 -20.46
CA PRO A 236 -11.80 8.71 -20.30
C PRO A 236 -11.20 7.30 -20.39
N GLN A 237 -10.16 7.10 -21.23
CA GLN A 237 -9.46 5.82 -21.35
C GLN A 237 -8.59 5.49 -20.13
N SER A 238 -7.94 6.49 -19.55
CA SER A 238 -7.02 6.30 -18.41
C SER A 238 -7.76 6.29 -17.05
N LEU A 239 -8.94 6.89 -16.96
CA LEU A 239 -9.70 7.08 -15.72
C LEU A 239 -10.00 5.77 -14.97
N PRO A 240 -10.44 4.66 -15.61
CA PRO A 240 -10.74 3.43 -14.88
C PRO A 240 -9.51 2.85 -14.19
N VAL A 241 -8.35 2.91 -14.85
CA VAL A 241 -7.07 2.43 -14.31
C VAL A 241 -6.58 3.36 -13.18
N ILE A 242 -6.67 4.68 -13.37
CA ILE A 242 -6.34 5.69 -12.34
C ILE A 242 -7.22 5.52 -11.09
N ALA A 243 -8.52 5.28 -11.27
CA ALA A 243 -9.45 5.03 -10.16
C ALA A 243 -9.09 3.74 -9.41
N SER A 244 -8.73 2.67 -10.13
CA SER A 244 -8.25 1.41 -9.53
C SER A 244 -7.00 1.62 -8.67
N TYR A 245 -6.03 2.42 -9.13
CA TYR A 245 -4.85 2.78 -8.36
C TYR A 245 -5.15 3.73 -7.20
N SER A 246 -6.11 4.65 -7.34
CA SER A 246 -6.58 5.52 -6.26
C SER A 246 -7.19 4.72 -5.10
N LEU A 247 -7.97 3.68 -5.42
CA LEU A 247 -8.55 2.79 -4.41
C LEU A 247 -7.49 1.94 -3.71
N LEU A 248 -6.51 1.42 -4.46
CA LEU A 248 -5.35 0.72 -3.87
C LEU A 248 -4.53 1.63 -2.95
N LEU A 249 -4.39 2.89 -3.34
CA LEU A 249 -3.72 3.87 -2.50
C LEU A 249 -4.45 4.04 -1.17
N PHE A 250 -5.77 4.21 -1.20
CA PHE A 250 -6.57 4.37 0.00
C PHE A 250 -6.46 3.16 0.94
N GLU A 251 -6.60 1.97 0.39
CA GLU A 251 -6.42 0.70 1.11
C GLU A 251 -5.02 0.60 1.74
N GLY A 252 -3.98 0.85 0.95
CA GLY A 252 -2.58 0.85 1.40
C GLY A 252 -2.32 1.88 2.48
N ASN A 253 -2.88 3.08 2.35
CA ASN A 253 -2.70 4.17 3.30
C ASN A 253 -3.29 3.87 4.69
N ILE A 254 -4.31 3.02 4.81
CA ILE A 254 -4.81 2.56 6.12
C ILE A 254 -3.74 1.74 6.83
N ARG A 255 -3.07 0.85 6.09
CA ARG A 255 -1.97 0.04 6.59
C ARG A 255 -0.77 0.90 6.94
N HIS A 256 -0.40 1.84 6.07
CA HIS A 256 0.71 2.76 6.32
C HIS A 256 0.44 3.64 7.55
N ALA A 257 -0.77 4.22 7.69
CA ALA A 257 -1.18 5.01 8.84
C ALA A 257 -1.01 4.25 10.17
N SER A 258 -1.29 2.94 10.19
CA SER A 258 -1.08 2.11 11.38
C SER A 258 0.39 1.97 11.79
N ILE A 259 1.34 2.04 10.85
CA ILE A 259 2.77 2.02 11.14
C ILE A 259 3.23 3.42 11.58
N LEU A 260 2.74 4.47 10.91
CA LEU A 260 3.09 5.86 11.24
C LEU A 260 2.68 6.25 12.66
N GLY A 261 1.61 5.66 13.19
CA GLY A 261 1.19 5.94 14.57
C GLY A 261 2.26 5.61 15.63
N ILE A 262 3.13 4.64 15.36
CA ILE A 262 4.23 4.26 16.28
C ILE A 262 5.21 5.42 16.49
N VAL A 263 5.41 6.28 15.48
CA VAL A 263 6.31 7.44 15.57
C VAL A 263 5.63 8.70 16.09
N GLY A 264 4.41 8.59 16.63
CA GLY A 264 3.68 9.72 17.21
C GLY A 264 2.72 10.41 16.23
N ALA A 265 2.44 9.80 15.08
CA ALA A 265 1.50 10.34 14.10
C ALA A 265 0.02 10.04 14.41
N GLY A 266 -0.32 9.53 15.60
CA GLY A 266 -1.70 9.24 16.04
C GLY A 266 -2.26 7.90 15.54
N GLY A 267 -3.58 7.73 15.65
CA GLY A 267 -4.28 6.53 15.19
C GLY A 267 -3.94 5.25 15.98
N ILE A 268 -4.29 4.11 15.41
CA ILE A 268 -4.14 2.79 16.04
C ILE A 268 -2.69 2.43 16.32
N GLY A 269 -1.77 2.90 15.48
CA GLY A 269 -0.33 2.68 15.65
C GLY A 269 0.20 3.29 16.94
N PHE A 270 -0.34 4.44 17.35
CA PHE A 270 0.03 5.09 18.60
C PHE A 270 -0.37 4.25 19.81
N ILE A 271 -1.58 3.69 19.80
CA ILE A 271 -2.06 2.79 20.87
C ILE A 271 -1.25 1.49 20.90
N ILE A 272 -0.93 0.90 19.75
CA ILE A 272 -0.08 -0.29 19.66
C ILE A 272 1.32 0.00 20.24
N GLY A 273 1.93 1.13 19.85
CA GLY A 273 3.20 1.58 20.41
C GLY A 273 3.15 1.80 21.92
N LYS A 274 2.06 2.42 22.42
CA LYS A 274 1.81 2.62 23.86
C LYS A 274 1.74 1.28 24.61
N TYR A 275 0.95 0.32 24.14
CA TYR A 275 0.84 -0.98 24.82
C TYR A 275 2.13 -1.79 24.75
N MET A 276 2.90 -1.67 23.67
CA MET A 276 4.22 -2.28 23.56
C MET A 276 5.20 -1.68 24.59
N ALA A 277 5.25 -0.34 24.70
CA ALA A 277 6.12 0.35 25.65
C ALA A 277 5.74 0.09 27.11
N LEU A 278 4.45 -0.12 27.41
CA LEU A 278 3.93 -0.44 28.74
C LEU A 278 3.96 -1.94 29.07
N PHE A 279 4.53 -2.79 28.20
CA PHE A 279 4.55 -4.25 28.34
C PHE A 279 3.14 -4.88 28.50
N GLN A 280 2.10 -4.22 27.98
CA GLN A 280 0.70 -4.67 28.04
C GLN A 280 0.36 -5.57 26.84
N TYR A 281 1.07 -6.69 26.70
CA TYR A 281 0.99 -7.60 25.54
C TYR A 281 -0.42 -8.12 25.25
N THR A 282 -1.21 -8.34 26.28
CA THR A 282 -2.58 -8.83 26.19
C THR A 282 -3.53 -7.82 25.53
N ARG A 283 -3.32 -6.52 25.79
CA ARG A 283 -4.07 -5.42 25.16
C ARG A 283 -3.54 -5.10 23.76
N LEU A 284 -2.23 -5.20 23.58
CA LEU A 284 -1.59 -5.14 22.26
C LEU A 284 -2.20 -6.18 21.31
N MET A 285 -2.35 -7.42 21.76
CA MET A 285 -2.97 -8.47 20.95
C MET A 285 -4.42 -8.14 20.58
N GLY A 286 -5.21 -7.62 21.52
CA GLY A 286 -6.58 -7.17 21.27
C GLY A 286 -6.65 -6.07 20.21
N ALA A 287 -5.78 -5.06 20.30
CA ALA A 287 -5.68 -3.97 19.33
C ALA A 287 -5.26 -4.47 17.92
N VAL A 288 -4.30 -5.39 17.85
CA VAL A 288 -3.85 -6.00 16.59
C VAL A 288 -4.96 -6.82 15.94
N ILE A 289 -5.70 -7.64 16.70
CA ILE A 289 -6.84 -8.41 16.17
C ILE A 289 -7.91 -7.46 15.60
N LEU A 290 -8.26 -6.40 16.32
CA LEU A 290 -9.24 -5.42 15.85
C LEU A 290 -8.75 -4.70 14.59
N LEU A 291 -7.48 -4.31 14.52
CA LEU A 291 -6.88 -3.74 13.32
C LEU A 291 -6.98 -4.69 12.13
N ILE A 292 -6.64 -5.98 12.31
CA ILE A 292 -6.73 -6.98 11.24
C ILE A 292 -8.17 -7.11 10.73
N ILE A 293 -9.16 -7.19 11.64
CA ILE A 293 -10.57 -7.26 11.28
C ILE A 293 -10.97 -6.01 10.48
N THR A 294 -10.62 -4.81 10.95
CA THR A 294 -10.97 -3.57 10.26
C THR A 294 -10.34 -3.48 8.87
N VAL A 295 -9.04 -3.73 8.76
CA VAL A 295 -8.34 -3.70 7.46
C VAL A 295 -8.96 -4.72 6.51
N THR A 296 -9.26 -5.93 6.98
CA THR A 296 -9.93 -6.96 6.16
C THR A 296 -11.31 -6.49 5.67
N ILE A 297 -12.11 -5.85 6.53
CA ILE A 297 -13.43 -5.30 6.12
C ILE A 297 -13.25 -4.23 5.04
N ILE A 298 -12.28 -3.32 5.21
CA ILE A 298 -12.05 -2.24 4.25
C ILE A 298 -11.53 -2.79 2.92
N ASP A 299 -10.59 -3.75 2.94
CA ASP A 299 -10.09 -4.43 1.73
C ASP A 299 -11.27 -5.06 0.95
N ARG A 300 -12.21 -5.72 1.65
CA ARG A 300 -13.40 -6.32 1.03
C ARG A 300 -14.34 -5.29 0.41
N ILE A 301 -14.54 -4.15 1.07
CA ILE A 301 -15.36 -3.05 0.53
C ILE A 301 -14.68 -2.44 -0.70
N SER A 302 -13.37 -2.20 -0.64
CA SER A 302 -12.56 -1.69 -1.74
C SER A 302 -12.60 -2.61 -2.97
N ASP A 303 -12.50 -3.93 -2.76
CA ASP A 303 -12.63 -4.93 -3.82
C ASP A 303 -14.00 -4.92 -4.47
N TYR A 304 -15.06 -4.81 -3.66
CA TYR A 304 -16.43 -4.72 -4.17
C TYR A 304 -16.64 -3.47 -5.02
N LEU A 305 -16.16 -2.31 -4.55
CA LEU A 305 -16.24 -1.05 -5.29
C LEU A 305 -15.47 -1.11 -6.61
N ARG A 306 -14.27 -1.70 -6.60
CA ARG A 306 -13.43 -1.84 -7.79
C ARG A 306 -14.11 -2.67 -8.89
N LYS A 307 -14.76 -3.78 -8.53
CA LYS A 307 -15.50 -4.65 -9.47
C LYS A 307 -16.71 -3.97 -10.12
N LYS A 308 -17.20 -2.86 -9.55
CA LYS A 308 -18.32 -2.10 -10.10
C LYS A 308 -17.85 -0.98 -11.04
N ILE A 309 -16.62 -0.52 -10.89
CA ILE A 309 -16.02 0.58 -11.67
C ILE A 309 -15.30 0.04 -12.91
N ILE A 310 -14.74 -1.17 -12.83
CA ILE A 310 -14.00 -1.87 -13.91
C ILE A 310 -14.89 -2.97 -14.48
#